data_AF-M3S0T0-F1
#
_entry.id   AF-M3S0T0-F1
#
_cell.length_a   1.000
_cell.length_b   1.000
_cell.length_c   1.000
_cell.angle_alpha   90.00
_cell.angle_beta   90.00
_cell.angle_gamma   90.00
#
_symmetry.space_group_name_H-M   'P 1'
#
loop_
_entity.id
_entity.type
_entity.pdbx_description
1 polymer ?
#
loop_
_entity_poly.entity_id
_entity_poly.type
_entity_poly.pdbx_seq_one_letter_code
_entity_poly.pdbx_strand_id
1 'polypeptide(L)'
;MIIITLLISIVSSYQIWQVTDVHFDANYKEGSDPNTVCRSGEGTARKIGDYSCDTTNEVLTSVPKFVNYHTKNENHNKILIYNGDILPRKLGEYDDMYLKEGLDNATKFLKEFNRFEVIPMLGNHDALPENYHDESKSLLFRYAAKKYSRWLPQSALETFKRGGYYTKEIIGTEEEEKTYVVVLNTVLYYTFNKLTENDTDPIDQFKWFKETMDKYKEENKKVIIAAHICPGVSERYNWSEQMYNQYDDKLIDLITEYSDITIGMICGHLHLDTYRIMQSKDKKKTVIGFLSPSLDTYLGINPSIRLYDIKGGVIQSYVNYYVDLNKTEVQWKFNYNATQEYNLKDLSPNSMISLAQRMHSNRTLHDIWYEHMRADSHMYQCDDKCWNNNLCALEHPRNSEKDCYKW
;
A
#
# COMPACT_ATOMS: atom_id res chain seq x y z
N MET A 1 31.72 -26.42 36.43
CA MET A 1 30.32 -26.15 36.05
C MET A 1 30.35 -25.13 34.92
N ILE A 2 30.17 -25.57 33.67
CA ILE A 2 30.01 -24.67 32.53
C ILE A 2 28.52 -24.33 32.48
N ILE A 3 28.17 -23.10 32.82
CA ILE A 3 26.81 -22.60 32.66
C ILE A 3 26.66 -22.29 31.17
N ILE A 4 25.99 -23.19 30.44
CA ILE A 4 25.53 -22.93 29.08
C ILE A 4 24.30 -22.03 29.23
N THR A 5 24.50 -20.72 29.10
CA THR A 5 23.40 -19.78 28.88
C THR A 5 22.83 -20.05 27.50
N LEU A 6 21.73 -20.79 27.45
CA LEU A 6 20.90 -20.91 26.26
C LEU A 6 20.27 -19.53 26.02
N LEU A 7 20.86 -18.72 25.12
CA LEU A 7 20.20 -17.54 24.59
C LEU A 7 18.99 -18.01 23.79
N ILE A 8 17.82 -18.00 24.42
CA ILE A 8 16.55 -18.19 23.73
C ILE A 8 16.35 -16.92 22.88
N SER A 9 16.67 -17.00 21.59
CA SER A 9 16.28 -15.95 20.64
C SER A 9 14.76 -15.96 20.53
N ILE A 10 14.09 -14.98 21.13
CA ILE A 10 12.66 -14.78 20.95
C ILE A 10 12.49 -14.31 19.50
N VAL A 11 11.93 -15.17 18.65
CA VAL A 11 11.61 -14.80 17.27
C VAL A 11 10.36 -13.92 17.34
N SER A 12 10.51 -12.63 17.05
CA SER A 12 9.39 -11.68 16.98
C SER A 12 8.38 -12.17 15.93
N SER A 13 7.10 -12.20 16.29
CA SER A 13 6.00 -12.55 15.39
C SER A 13 4.83 -11.61 15.64
N TYR A 14 4.30 -11.01 14.59
CA TYR A 14 3.19 -10.06 14.67
C TYR A 14 2.49 -9.95 13.32
N GLN A 15 1.28 -9.41 13.35
CA GLN A 15 0.46 -9.23 12.17
C GLN A 15 0.20 -7.75 11.91
N ILE A 16 0.07 -7.39 10.64
CA ILE A 16 -0.24 -6.03 10.20
C ILE A 16 -1.42 -6.08 9.26
N TRP A 17 -2.50 -5.38 9.61
CA TRP A 17 -3.57 -5.07 8.66
C TRP A 17 -3.14 -3.95 7.73
N GLN A 18 -3.53 -4.04 6.47
CA GLN A 18 -3.38 -2.97 5.49
C GLN A 18 -4.75 -2.61 4.91
N VAL A 19 -5.04 -1.31 4.90
CA VAL A 19 -6.17 -0.70 4.19
C VAL A 19 -5.63 0.45 3.33
N THR A 20 -6.02 0.49 2.07
CA THR A 20 -5.51 1.46 1.10
C THR A 20 -6.60 1.89 0.11
N ASP A 21 -6.39 3.05 -0.50
CA ASP A 21 -7.18 3.65 -1.58
C ASP A 21 -8.68 3.53 -1.30
N VAL A 22 -9.08 4.26 -0.27
CA VAL A 22 -10.43 4.18 0.27
C VAL A 22 -11.43 4.84 -0.64
N HIS A 23 -11.09 5.98 -1.24
CA HIS A 23 -11.95 6.75 -2.14
C HIS A 23 -13.41 6.76 -1.68
N PHE A 24 -13.65 7.31 -0.49
CA PHE A 24 -15.00 7.29 0.09
C PHE A 24 -15.90 8.31 -0.63
N ASP A 25 -16.95 7.83 -1.29
CA ASP A 25 -17.93 8.70 -1.93
C ASP A 25 -19.16 8.91 -1.04
N ALA A 26 -19.14 10.03 -0.30
CA ALA A 26 -20.28 10.46 0.50
C ALA A 26 -21.54 10.81 -0.34
N ASN A 27 -21.41 10.99 -1.66
CA ASN A 27 -22.49 11.31 -2.58
C ASN A 27 -23.02 10.08 -3.34
N TYR A 28 -22.50 8.88 -3.07
CA TYR A 28 -22.98 7.65 -3.66
C TYR A 28 -24.49 7.48 -3.41
N LYS A 29 -25.24 7.07 -4.45
CA LYS A 29 -26.67 6.79 -4.36
C LYS A 29 -26.98 5.42 -4.93
N GLU A 30 -27.56 4.55 -4.12
CA GLU A 30 -28.16 3.31 -4.59
C GLU A 30 -29.24 3.60 -5.65
N GLY A 31 -29.30 2.76 -6.68
CA GLY A 31 -30.24 2.88 -7.80
C GLY A 31 -29.90 3.98 -8.81
N SER A 32 -28.72 4.60 -8.70
CA SER A 32 -28.25 5.61 -9.65
C SER A 32 -27.51 5.01 -10.85
N ASP A 33 -27.25 5.82 -11.87
CA ASP A 33 -26.56 5.39 -13.10
C ASP A 33 -25.04 5.28 -12.86
N PRO A 34 -24.43 4.08 -13.00
CA PRO A 34 -22.98 3.90 -12.92
C PRO A 34 -22.17 4.78 -13.88
N ASN A 35 -22.75 5.18 -15.02
CA ASN A 35 -22.08 6.10 -15.97
C ASN A 35 -21.97 7.53 -15.43
N THR A 36 -22.79 7.87 -14.43
CA THR A 36 -22.69 9.10 -13.66
C THR A 36 -21.99 8.86 -12.32
N VAL A 37 -21.12 7.84 -12.29
CA VAL A 37 -20.28 7.46 -11.14
C VAL A 37 -21.09 7.34 -9.85
N CYS A 38 -22.30 6.81 -10.01
CA CYS A 38 -23.24 6.51 -8.95
C CYS A 38 -23.68 7.71 -8.09
N ARG A 39 -23.72 8.94 -8.64
CA ARG A 39 -24.20 10.13 -7.91
C ARG A 39 -25.55 10.65 -8.37
N SER A 40 -26.01 10.25 -9.56
CA SER A 40 -27.21 10.82 -10.20
C SER A 40 -27.86 9.88 -11.23
N GLY A 41 -29.00 10.29 -11.80
CA GLY A 41 -29.74 9.45 -12.73
C GLY A 41 -30.38 8.23 -12.07
N GLU A 42 -31.04 7.41 -12.88
CA GLU A 42 -31.58 6.10 -12.49
C GLU A 42 -30.76 5.01 -13.18
N GLY A 43 -30.39 3.96 -12.45
CA GLY A 43 -29.57 2.88 -12.98
C GLY A 43 -29.41 1.72 -12.00
N THR A 44 -28.27 1.02 -12.11
CA THR A 44 -28.04 -0.28 -11.48
C THR A 44 -27.08 -0.25 -10.29
N ALA A 45 -26.65 0.95 -9.86
CA ALA A 45 -25.75 1.11 -8.72
C ALA A 45 -26.34 0.42 -7.47
N ARG A 46 -25.59 -0.50 -6.86
CA ARG A 46 -26.07 -1.29 -5.72
C ARG A 46 -25.65 -0.68 -4.40
N LYS A 47 -26.41 -0.95 -3.34
CA LYS A 47 -26.07 -0.55 -1.97
C LYS A 47 -24.60 -0.78 -1.56
N ILE A 48 -24.00 -1.88 -2.01
CA ILE A 48 -22.63 -2.26 -1.61
C ILE A 48 -21.55 -1.80 -2.60
N GLY A 49 -21.92 -1.11 -3.67
CA GLY A 49 -20.98 -0.59 -4.68
C GLY A 49 -21.29 -1.03 -6.11
N ASP A 50 -20.54 -0.45 -7.04
CA ASP A 50 -20.53 -0.78 -8.46
C ASP A 50 -19.11 -0.61 -8.99
N TYR A 51 -18.68 -1.47 -9.92
CA TYR A 51 -17.33 -1.47 -10.48
C TYR A 51 -16.92 -0.19 -11.25
N SER A 52 -17.87 0.73 -11.46
CA SER A 52 -17.64 2.04 -12.11
C SER A 52 -17.49 3.19 -11.11
N CYS A 53 -17.70 2.91 -9.82
CA CYS A 53 -17.90 3.91 -8.78
C CYS A 53 -16.89 3.76 -7.64
N ASP A 54 -16.89 4.76 -6.77
CA ASP A 54 -16.03 4.82 -5.60
C ASP A 54 -16.71 4.19 -4.36
N THR A 55 -15.97 4.00 -3.28
CA THR A 55 -16.40 3.21 -2.11
C THR A 55 -17.65 3.78 -1.43
N THR A 56 -18.63 2.91 -1.17
CA THR A 56 -19.86 3.26 -0.45
C THR A 56 -19.65 3.33 1.07
N ASN A 57 -20.55 4.02 1.77
CA ASN A 57 -20.54 4.08 3.23
C ASN A 57 -20.75 2.67 3.85
N GLU A 58 -21.52 1.81 3.20
CA GLU A 58 -21.77 0.43 3.62
C GLU A 58 -20.49 -0.40 3.67
N VAL A 59 -19.66 -0.32 2.62
CA VAL A 59 -18.35 -0.98 2.59
C VAL A 59 -17.42 -0.33 3.62
N LEU A 60 -17.29 1.00 3.61
CA LEU A 60 -16.40 1.74 4.52
C LEU A 60 -16.66 1.40 6.00
N THR A 61 -17.92 1.46 6.43
CA THR A 61 -18.29 1.24 7.84
C THR A 61 -18.25 -0.25 8.24
N SER A 62 -18.16 -1.17 7.28
CA SER A 62 -18.00 -2.60 7.55
C SER A 62 -16.56 -2.99 7.90
N VAL A 63 -15.56 -2.27 7.39
CA VAL A 63 -14.14 -2.63 7.54
C VAL A 63 -13.71 -2.70 9.00
N PRO A 64 -13.95 -1.67 9.84
CA PRO A 64 -13.52 -1.73 11.24
C PRO A 64 -14.29 -2.81 12.00
N LYS A 65 -15.55 -3.10 11.63
CA LYS A 65 -16.33 -4.18 12.26
C LYS A 65 -15.70 -5.54 11.96
N PHE A 66 -15.32 -5.78 10.72
CA PHE A 66 -14.68 -7.02 10.31
C PHE A 66 -13.29 -7.19 10.95
N VAL A 67 -12.42 -6.19 10.81
CA VAL A 67 -11.05 -6.23 11.37
C VAL A 67 -11.05 -6.37 12.88
N ASN A 68 -11.88 -5.59 13.59
CA ASN A 68 -11.99 -5.72 15.04
C ASN A 68 -12.53 -7.09 15.47
N TYR A 69 -13.49 -7.65 14.73
CA TYR A 69 -14.03 -9.00 15.00
C TYR A 69 -12.97 -10.08 14.81
N HIS A 70 -12.24 -10.03 13.70
CA HIS A 70 -11.20 -10.99 13.36
C HIS A 70 -10.04 -10.96 14.38
N THR A 71 -9.74 -9.78 14.92
CA THR A 71 -8.63 -9.54 15.85
C THR A 71 -9.08 -9.58 17.33
N LYS A 72 -10.24 -10.17 17.68
CA LYS A 72 -10.76 -10.14 19.06
C LYS A 72 -9.92 -10.93 20.06
N ASN A 73 -9.40 -12.09 19.63
CA ASN A 73 -8.80 -13.09 20.50
C ASN A 73 -7.27 -13.17 20.38
N GLU A 74 -6.66 -12.26 19.63
CA GLU A 74 -5.21 -12.28 19.40
C GLU A 74 -4.46 -11.56 20.54
N ASN A 75 -3.40 -12.20 21.02
CA ASN A 75 -2.41 -11.61 21.93
C ASN A 75 -1.33 -10.80 21.18
N HIS A 76 -1.43 -10.69 19.85
CA HIS A 76 -0.49 -9.93 19.04
C HIS A 76 -0.76 -8.43 19.07
N ASN A 77 0.27 -7.65 18.75
CA ASN A 77 0.16 -6.21 18.57
C ASN A 77 -0.80 -5.90 17.41
N LYS A 78 -1.75 -5.01 17.66
CA LYS A 78 -2.79 -4.65 16.69
C LYS A 78 -2.31 -3.47 15.86
N ILE A 79 -1.78 -3.75 14.68
CA ILE A 79 -1.17 -2.74 13.82
C ILE A 79 -1.98 -2.59 12.54
N LEU A 80 -2.20 -1.34 12.12
CA LEU A 80 -2.88 -1.01 10.87
C LEU A 80 -2.05 -0.03 10.06
N ILE A 81 -1.58 -0.43 8.88
CA ILE A 81 -1.06 0.51 7.88
C ILE A 81 -2.23 1.05 7.06
N TYR A 82 -2.34 2.37 6.98
CA TYR A 82 -3.32 3.07 6.17
C TYR A 82 -2.62 3.89 5.09
N ASN A 83 -2.68 3.45 3.83
CA ASN A 83 -1.89 4.03 2.74
C ASN A 83 -2.52 5.26 2.06
N GLY A 84 -3.59 5.85 2.60
CA GLY A 84 -4.16 7.11 2.09
C GLY A 84 -5.22 6.94 1.01
N ASP A 85 -5.46 8.02 0.28
CA ASP A 85 -6.49 8.19 -0.75
C ASP A 85 -7.90 8.04 -0.20
N ILE A 86 -8.30 8.98 0.67
CA ILE A 86 -9.68 9.04 1.19
C ILE A 86 -10.62 9.74 0.23
N LEU A 87 -10.15 10.76 -0.50
CA LEU A 87 -11.04 11.53 -1.38
C LEU A 87 -11.47 10.69 -2.58
N PRO A 88 -12.76 10.71 -2.96
CA PRO A 88 -13.21 10.06 -4.17
C PRO A 88 -12.66 10.81 -5.38
N ARG A 89 -12.66 10.15 -6.54
CA ARG A 89 -12.25 10.74 -7.81
C ARG A 89 -12.99 12.05 -8.06
N LYS A 90 -12.26 13.04 -8.58
CA LYS A 90 -12.77 14.40 -8.80
C LYS A 90 -13.76 14.43 -9.96
N LEU A 91 -14.99 14.87 -9.69
CA LEU A 91 -16.07 14.96 -10.69
C LEU A 91 -16.59 16.39 -10.88
N GLY A 92 -15.94 17.34 -10.22
CA GLY A 92 -16.20 18.78 -10.21
C GLY A 92 -15.13 19.48 -9.39
N GLU A 93 -15.21 20.80 -9.20
CA GLU A 93 -14.20 21.51 -8.41
C GLU A 93 -14.30 21.17 -6.92
N TYR A 94 -13.21 20.63 -6.37
CA TYR A 94 -13.03 20.43 -4.94
C TYR A 94 -12.29 21.63 -4.36
N ASP A 95 -12.74 22.10 -3.21
CA ASP A 95 -12.12 23.22 -2.48
C ASP A 95 -11.44 22.73 -1.18
N ASP A 96 -10.72 23.64 -0.53
CA ASP A 96 -10.01 23.33 0.71
C ASP A 96 -10.93 22.80 1.83
N MET A 97 -12.22 23.13 1.79
CA MET A 97 -13.20 22.64 2.76
C MET A 97 -13.53 21.17 2.49
N TYR A 98 -13.73 20.80 1.23
CA TYR A 98 -13.94 19.42 0.81
C TYR A 98 -12.75 18.52 1.18
N LEU A 99 -11.51 18.99 0.95
CA LEU A 99 -10.31 18.27 1.38
C LEU A 99 -10.25 18.06 2.89
N LYS A 100 -10.57 19.09 3.67
CA LYS A 100 -10.61 19.00 5.13
C LYS A 100 -11.69 18.03 5.61
N GLU A 101 -12.86 18.01 4.96
CA GLU A 101 -13.93 17.07 5.26
C GLU A 101 -13.51 15.63 4.94
N GLY A 102 -12.84 15.40 3.81
CA GLY A 102 -12.25 14.11 3.47
C GLY A 102 -11.28 13.60 4.55
N LEU A 103 -10.33 14.44 4.97
CA LEU A 103 -9.38 14.09 6.03
C LEU A 103 -10.07 13.87 7.39
N ASP A 104 -11.19 14.56 7.64
CA ASP A 104 -12.02 14.35 8.83
C ASP A 104 -12.75 13.01 8.78
N ASN A 105 -13.25 12.62 7.60
CA ASN A 105 -13.86 11.32 7.36
C ASN A 105 -12.83 10.19 7.50
N ALA A 106 -11.62 10.33 6.93
CA ALA A 106 -10.52 9.39 7.15
C ALA A 106 -10.23 9.23 8.65
N THR A 107 -10.13 10.34 9.37
CA THR A 107 -9.82 10.32 10.80
C THR A 107 -10.93 9.67 11.61
N LYS A 108 -12.20 9.91 11.27
CA LYS A 108 -13.36 9.27 11.89
C LYS A 108 -13.33 7.76 11.63
N PHE A 109 -13.11 7.35 10.38
CA PHE A 109 -12.96 5.95 9.99
C PHE A 109 -11.83 5.26 10.77
N LEU A 110 -10.64 5.86 10.83
CA LEU A 110 -9.49 5.29 11.52
C LEU A 110 -9.68 5.19 13.04
N LYS A 111 -10.49 6.05 13.64
CA LYS A 111 -10.82 5.98 15.08
C LYS A 111 -11.66 4.77 15.46
N GLU A 112 -12.37 4.15 14.52
CA GLU A 112 -13.14 2.92 14.76
C GLU A 112 -12.21 1.71 15.02
N PHE A 113 -10.93 1.80 14.65
CA PHE A 113 -9.88 0.85 15.03
C PHE A 113 -9.30 1.21 16.41
N ASN A 114 -10.16 1.35 17.42
CA ASN A 114 -9.86 1.97 18.72
C ASN A 114 -8.75 1.29 19.57
N ARG A 115 -8.34 0.07 19.19
CA ARG A 115 -7.26 -0.71 19.83
C ARG A 115 -6.04 -0.91 18.92
N PHE A 116 -5.99 -0.23 17.78
CA PHE A 116 -4.92 -0.37 16.81
C PHE A 116 -3.94 0.80 16.85
N GLU A 117 -2.67 0.46 16.69
CA GLU A 117 -1.61 1.39 16.35
C GLU A 117 -1.67 1.61 14.84
N VAL A 118 -2.33 2.70 14.46
CA VAL A 118 -2.47 3.08 13.05
C VAL A 118 -1.18 3.78 12.58
N ILE A 119 -0.76 3.50 11.35
CA ILE A 119 0.32 4.18 10.63
C ILE A 119 -0.33 4.86 9.41
N PRO A 120 -0.83 6.09 9.57
CA PRO A 120 -1.48 6.80 8.48
C PRO A 120 -0.46 7.48 7.57
N MET A 121 -0.78 7.55 6.29
CA MET A 121 -0.11 8.40 5.31
C MET A 121 -1.14 9.05 4.38
N LEU A 122 -0.67 9.96 3.52
CA LEU A 122 -1.49 10.64 2.53
C LEU A 122 -1.20 10.03 1.15
N GLY A 123 -2.26 9.87 0.35
CA GLY A 123 -2.16 9.50 -1.05
C GLY A 123 -2.22 10.72 -1.98
N ASN A 124 -2.20 10.48 -3.29
CA ASN A 124 -2.20 11.57 -4.28
C ASN A 124 -3.55 12.29 -4.38
N HIS A 125 -4.67 11.62 -4.06
CA HIS A 125 -5.98 12.26 -3.99
C HIS A 125 -6.18 13.06 -2.69
N ASP A 126 -5.33 12.90 -1.68
CA ASP A 126 -5.45 13.62 -0.40
C ASP A 126 -4.88 15.05 -0.45
N ALA A 127 -4.97 15.71 -1.61
CA ALA A 127 -4.46 17.05 -1.85
C ALA A 127 -5.33 17.84 -2.82
N LEU A 128 -5.19 19.18 -2.79
CA LEU A 128 -5.79 20.08 -3.76
C LEU A 128 -4.76 21.08 -4.31
N PRO A 129 -4.62 21.21 -5.64
CA PRO A 129 -5.07 20.25 -6.65
C PRO A 129 -4.58 18.82 -6.35
N GLU A 130 -5.33 17.80 -6.78
CA GLU A 130 -4.92 16.40 -6.64
C GLU A 130 -3.54 16.18 -7.26
N ASN A 131 -2.77 15.23 -6.71
CA ASN A 131 -1.41 14.85 -7.10
C ASN A 131 -0.29 15.83 -6.68
N TYR A 132 -0.63 17.03 -6.21
CA TYR A 132 0.37 18.09 -6.03
C TYR A 132 0.82 18.14 -4.57
N HIS A 133 1.95 17.48 -4.26
CA HIS A 133 2.64 17.58 -2.97
C HIS A 133 4.00 18.28 -3.15
N ASP A 134 4.29 19.28 -2.34
CA ASP A 134 5.61 19.93 -2.22
C ASP A 134 5.65 20.72 -0.90
N GLU A 135 6.70 21.52 -0.68
CA GLU A 135 6.81 22.36 0.51
C GLU A 135 5.67 23.40 0.62
N SER A 136 5.11 23.87 -0.50
CA SER A 136 3.97 24.80 -0.51
C SER A 136 2.71 24.20 0.13
N LYS A 137 2.60 22.86 0.19
CA LYS A 137 1.49 22.14 0.84
C LYS A 137 1.65 21.97 2.35
N SER A 138 2.55 22.71 2.99
CA SER A 138 2.73 22.63 4.46
C SER A 138 1.44 22.83 5.28
N LEU A 139 0.46 23.62 4.81
CA LEU A 139 -0.83 23.76 5.50
C LEU A 139 -1.66 22.47 5.49
N LEU A 140 -1.66 21.73 4.38
CA LEU A 140 -2.28 20.41 4.26
C LEU A 140 -1.60 19.44 5.25
N PHE A 141 -0.27 19.36 5.21
CA PHE A 141 0.48 18.45 6.08
C PHE A 141 0.29 18.78 7.56
N ARG A 142 0.21 20.07 7.93
CA ARG A 142 -0.11 20.50 9.31
C ARG A 142 -1.53 20.12 9.71
N TYR A 143 -2.50 20.24 8.78
CA TYR A 143 -3.88 19.82 9.05
C TYR A 143 -3.95 18.30 9.27
N ALA A 144 -3.37 17.52 8.37
CA ALA A 144 -3.29 16.06 8.50
C ALA A 144 -2.54 15.64 9.78
N ALA A 145 -1.42 16.27 10.13
CA ALA A 145 -0.70 16.03 11.38
C ALA A 145 -1.59 16.24 12.61
N LYS A 146 -2.41 17.31 12.62
CA LYS A 146 -3.36 17.56 13.70
C LYS A 146 -4.40 16.44 13.79
N LYS A 147 -4.93 15.99 12.66
CA LYS A 147 -5.96 14.96 12.59
C LYS A 147 -5.43 13.57 12.98
N TYR A 148 -4.22 13.24 12.57
CA TYR A 148 -3.54 11.99 12.86
C TYR A 148 -2.72 11.99 14.15
N SER A 149 -2.70 13.10 14.89
CA SER A 149 -1.87 13.31 16.09
C SER A 149 -1.93 12.21 17.13
N ARG A 150 -3.08 11.53 17.30
CA ARG A 150 -3.22 10.39 18.23
C ARG A 150 -2.27 9.24 17.88
N TRP A 151 -1.94 9.06 16.61
CA TRP A 151 -1.14 7.93 16.12
C TRP A 151 0.30 8.32 15.76
N LEU A 152 0.62 9.61 15.74
CA LEU A 152 1.95 10.10 15.43
C LEU A 152 2.77 10.25 16.72
N PRO A 153 3.97 9.66 16.81
CA PRO A 153 4.87 9.95 17.92
C PRO A 153 5.33 11.41 17.86
N GLN A 154 5.71 11.98 19.00
CA GLN A 154 6.18 13.37 19.06
C GLN A 154 7.35 13.65 18.11
N SER A 155 8.25 12.67 17.94
CA SER A 155 9.39 12.74 17.02
C SER A 155 8.99 12.82 15.54
N ALA A 156 7.79 12.36 15.17
CA ALA A 156 7.29 12.40 13.79
C ALA A 156 6.67 13.75 13.41
N LEU A 157 6.27 14.57 14.39
CA LEU A 157 5.45 15.75 14.11
C LEU A 157 6.15 16.78 13.21
N GLU A 158 7.46 16.97 13.36
CA GLU A 158 8.19 17.96 12.56
C GLU A 158 8.33 17.50 11.10
N THR A 159 8.76 16.27 10.84
CA THR A 159 8.89 15.74 9.47
C THR A 159 7.52 15.59 8.81
N PHE A 160 6.50 15.14 9.56
CA PHE A 160 5.14 15.02 9.04
C PHE A 160 4.58 16.39 8.63
N LYS A 161 4.70 17.43 9.48
CA LYS A 161 4.21 18.79 9.14
C LYS A 161 4.98 19.41 7.97
N ARG A 162 6.24 19.01 7.76
CA ARG A 162 7.08 19.50 6.66
C ARG A 162 6.70 18.85 5.33
N GLY A 163 6.54 17.52 5.31
CA GLY A 163 6.40 16.78 4.05
C GLY A 163 5.62 15.48 4.12
N GLY A 164 4.89 15.19 5.21
CA GLY A 164 4.06 13.99 5.35
C GLY A 164 4.82 12.67 5.58
N TYR A 165 6.15 12.70 5.59
CA TYR A 165 7.00 11.53 5.86
C TYR A 165 7.48 11.50 7.32
N TYR A 166 7.68 10.31 7.87
CA TYR A 166 8.08 10.11 9.27
C TYR A 166 8.49 8.66 9.57
N THR A 167 8.93 8.40 10.80
CA THR A 167 9.16 7.04 11.31
C THR A 167 8.31 6.74 12.53
N LYS A 168 7.99 5.46 12.73
CA LYS A 168 7.24 4.98 13.89
C LYS A 168 7.73 3.60 14.33
N GLU A 169 7.96 3.43 15.62
CA GLU A 169 8.19 2.12 16.24
C GLU A 169 6.84 1.39 16.38
N ILE A 170 6.77 0.13 15.93
CA ILE A 170 5.53 -0.66 15.98
C ILE A 170 5.65 -1.92 16.85
N ILE A 171 6.87 -2.39 17.07
CA ILE A 171 7.20 -3.52 17.96
C ILE A 171 8.46 -3.11 18.71
N GLY A 172 8.46 -3.23 20.03
CA GLY A 172 9.60 -2.84 20.86
C GLY A 172 9.32 -2.98 22.35
N THR A 173 9.60 -4.16 22.89
CA THR A 173 9.84 -4.33 24.33
C THR A 173 11.32 -4.70 24.53
N GLU A 174 11.82 -4.69 25.77
CA GLU A 174 13.21 -5.11 26.06
C GLU A 174 13.51 -6.56 25.62
N GLU A 175 12.47 -7.37 25.42
CA GLU A 175 12.53 -8.79 25.05
C GLU A 175 12.23 -9.06 23.56
N GLU A 176 11.74 -8.08 22.79
CA GLU A 176 11.34 -8.24 21.39
C GLU A 176 12.23 -7.43 20.42
N GLU A 177 12.56 -8.03 19.27
CA GLU A 177 13.28 -7.35 18.18
C GLU A 177 12.48 -6.15 17.67
N LYS A 178 13.10 -4.97 17.68
CA LYS A 178 12.42 -3.72 17.34
C LYS A 178 12.16 -3.61 15.84
N THR A 179 10.89 -3.46 15.47
CA THR A 179 10.50 -3.12 14.09
C THR A 179 10.04 -1.67 14.02
N TYR A 180 10.57 -0.95 13.02
CA TYR A 180 10.21 0.41 12.68
C TYR A 180 9.52 0.46 11.32
N VAL A 181 8.53 1.34 11.19
CA VAL A 181 7.96 1.71 9.89
C VAL A 181 8.56 3.05 9.48
N VAL A 182 9.14 3.10 8.29
CA VAL A 182 9.59 4.32 7.63
C VAL A 182 8.55 4.69 6.58
N VAL A 183 7.79 5.75 6.86
CA VAL A 183 6.69 6.21 6.01
C VAL A 183 7.20 7.29 5.07
N LEU A 184 7.13 7.02 3.77
CA LEU A 184 7.53 7.91 2.69
C LEU A 184 6.32 8.65 2.12
N ASN A 185 6.53 9.90 1.71
CA ASN A 185 5.57 10.63 0.87
C ASN A 185 6.04 10.54 -0.58
N THR A 186 5.65 9.45 -1.25
CA THR A 186 6.04 9.17 -2.65
C THR A 186 5.21 9.92 -3.68
N VAL A 187 4.16 10.65 -3.26
CA VAL A 187 3.43 11.59 -4.14
C VAL A 187 4.35 12.72 -4.61
N LEU A 188 5.40 13.04 -3.84
CA LEU A 188 6.47 13.95 -4.27
C LEU A 188 7.15 13.50 -5.57
N TYR A 189 7.12 12.21 -5.88
CA TYR A 189 7.81 11.62 -7.02
C TYR A 189 6.90 11.30 -8.20
N TYR A 190 5.58 11.49 -8.03
CA TYR A 190 4.55 11.09 -8.98
C TYR A 190 4.64 11.88 -10.28
N THR A 191 4.46 11.22 -11.44
CA THR A 191 4.55 11.87 -12.78
C THR A 191 3.49 12.95 -13.02
N PHE A 192 2.37 12.90 -12.28
CA PHE A 192 1.34 13.95 -12.30
C PHE A 192 1.60 15.09 -11.30
N ASN A 193 2.60 14.98 -10.44
CA ASN A 193 3.02 16.09 -9.59
C ASN A 193 3.95 17.01 -10.39
N LYS A 194 3.40 18.12 -10.89
CA LYS A 194 4.18 19.08 -11.69
C LYS A 194 5.03 20.03 -10.85
N LEU A 195 4.85 20.07 -9.53
CA LEU A 195 5.63 20.93 -8.64
C LEU A 195 7.06 20.43 -8.44
N THR A 196 7.26 19.13 -8.58
CA THR A 196 8.52 18.46 -8.25
C THR A 196 9.25 17.90 -9.48
N GLU A 197 8.77 18.14 -10.70
CA GLU A 197 9.34 17.56 -11.93
C GLU A 197 10.83 17.83 -12.11
N ASN A 198 11.28 19.05 -11.77
CA ASN A 198 12.67 19.51 -11.96
C ASN A 198 13.50 19.52 -10.67
N ASP A 199 12.95 19.03 -9.56
CA ASP A 199 13.69 18.89 -8.31
C ASP A 199 14.56 17.61 -8.37
N THR A 200 15.53 17.50 -7.47
CA THR A 200 16.42 16.35 -7.32
C THR A 200 16.22 15.62 -6.00
N ASP A 201 15.64 16.31 -5.02
CA ASP A 201 15.25 15.77 -3.72
C ASP A 201 14.13 16.61 -3.07
N PRO A 202 12.88 16.49 -3.56
CA PRO A 202 11.74 17.21 -3.00
C PRO A 202 11.65 17.10 -1.47
N ILE A 203 11.70 18.26 -0.79
CA ILE A 203 11.62 18.37 0.67
C ILE A 203 12.69 17.54 1.41
N ASP A 204 13.87 17.35 0.79
CA ASP A 204 15.00 16.57 1.31
C ASP A 204 14.65 15.12 1.72
N GLN A 205 13.59 14.52 1.16
CA GLN A 205 13.12 13.22 1.63
C GLN A 205 14.11 12.09 1.37
N PHE A 206 14.86 12.10 0.25
CA PHE A 206 15.90 11.10 -0.01
C PHE A 206 17.06 11.24 0.97
N LYS A 207 17.52 12.47 1.21
CA LYS A 207 18.54 12.72 2.23
C LYS A 207 18.07 12.24 3.60
N TRP A 208 16.87 12.63 4.01
CA TRP A 208 16.27 12.21 5.29
C TRP A 208 16.13 10.69 5.39
N PHE A 209 15.68 10.03 4.32
CA PHE A 209 15.55 8.57 4.26
C PHE A 209 16.92 7.91 4.46
N LYS A 210 17.95 8.38 3.74
CA LYS A 210 19.30 7.85 3.87
C LYS A 210 19.83 7.98 5.30
N GLU A 211 19.78 9.18 5.88
CA GLU A 211 20.25 9.45 7.25
C GLU A 211 19.50 8.60 8.29
N THR A 212 18.19 8.40 8.09
CA THR A 212 17.36 7.56 8.94
C THR A 212 17.76 6.08 8.85
N MET A 213 17.95 5.57 7.63
CA MET A 213 18.30 4.18 7.39
C MET A 213 19.74 3.84 7.81
N ASP A 214 20.70 4.76 7.62
CA ASP A 214 22.06 4.66 8.15
C ASP A 214 22.02 4.46 9.67
N LYS A 215 21.29 5.32 10.38
CA LYS A 215 21.10 5.19 11.83
C LYS A 215 20.48 3.87 12.23
N TYR A 216 19.41 3.45 11.54
CA TYR A 216 18.74 2.18 11.86
C TYR A 216 19.61 0.96 11.61
N LYS A 217 20.49 1.03 10.61
CA LYS A 217 21.50 0.00 10.35
C LYS A 217 22.54 -0.08 11.46
N GLU A 218 23.07 1.06 11.91
CA GLU A 218 24.01 1.13 13.04
C GLU A 218 23.39 0.57 14.33
N GLU A 219 22.08 0.81 14.52
CA GLU A 219 21.31 0.35 15.68
C GLU A 219 20.75 -1.08 15.52
N ASN A 220 21.09 -1.81 14.45
CA ASN A 220 20.61 -3.17 14.14
C ASN A 220 19.08 -3.32 14.14
N LYS A 221 18.37 -2.31 13.63
CA LYS A 221 16.90 -2.27 13.59
C LYS A 221 16.35 -2.96 12.36
N LYS A 222 15.13 -3.48 12.46
CA LYS A 222 14.36 -3.96 11.30
C LYS A 222 13.36 -2.92 10.85
N VAL A 223 13.19 -2.81 9.53
CA VAL A 223 12.43 -1.75 8.89
C VAL A 223 11.39 -2.31 7.93
N ILE A 224 10.17 -1.82 8.03
CA ILE A 224 9.16 -1.87 6.97
C ILE A 224 9.11 -0.49 6.34
N ILE A 225 9.18 -0.42 5.02
CA ILE A 225 8.95 0.83 4.30
C ILE A 225 7.48 0.89 3.93
N ALA A 226 6.82 2.02 4.17
CA ALA A 226 5.43 2.19 3.79
C ALA A 226 5.28 3.46 2.95
N ALA A 227 4.53 3.37 1.87
CA ALA A 227 4.29 4.49 0.96
C ALA A 227 2.91 4.35 0.30
N HIS A 228 2.42 5.43 -0.29
CA HIS A 228 1.22 5.34 -1.12
C HIS A 228 1.57 4.73 -2.49
N ILE A 229 2.41 5.41 -3.26
CA ILE A 229 2.86 4.99 -4.60
C ILE A 229 4.12 4.12 -4.48
N CYS A 230 4.13 2.95 -5.13
CA CYS A 230 5.30 2.07 -5.19
C CYS A 230 6.18 2.36 -6.41
N PRO A 231 7.49 2.09 -6.36
CA PRO A 231 8.34 2.13 -7.54
C PRO A 231 7.86 1.21 -8.67
N GLY A 232 8.16 1.60 -9.90
CA GLY A 232 7.79 0.93 -11.13
C GLY A 232 6.49 1.42 -11.74
N VAL A 233 5.83 0.51 -12.45
CA VAL A 233 4.77 0.84 -13.41
C VAL A 233 3.47 0.14 -13.10
N SER A 234 2.38 0.60 -13.69
CA SER A 234 1.13 -0.16 -13.67
C SER A 234 1.12 -1.23 -14.76
N GLU A 235 0.79 -2.46 -14.38
CA GLU A 235 0.56 -3.61 -15.26
C GLU A 235 -0.91 -3.73 -15.71
N ARG A 236 -1.81 -2.84 -15.23
CA ARG A 236 -3.23 -2.83 -15.61
C ARG A 236 -3.44 -2.58 -17.11
N TYR A 237 -2.60 -1.73 -17.69
CA TYR A 237 -2.65 -1.28 -19.08
C TYR A 237 -1.28 -1.43 -19.74
N ASN A 238 -1.15 -1.11 -21.02
CA ASN A 238 0.18 -0.99 -21.63
C ASN A 238 0.97 0.10 -20.87
N TRP A 239 2.03 -0.30 -20.18
CA TRP A 239 3.07 0.51 -19.51
C TRP A 239 2.66 1.94 -19.12
N SER A 240 2.43 2.17 -17.82
CA SER A 240 2.23 3.51 -17.27
C SER A 240 3.20 3.77 -16.11
N GLU A 241 4.12 4.71 -16.31
CA GLU A 241 5.07 5.17 -15.30
C GLU A 241 4.35 5.87 -14.15
N GLN A 242 4.60 5.41 -12.92
CA GLN A 242 4.04 6.04 -11.74
C GLN A 242 4.91 7.23 -11.31
N MET A 243 6.22 7.03 -11.17
CA MET A 243 7.15 8.07 -10.73
C MET A 243 8.00 8.59 -11.89
N TYR A 244 8.51 9.82 -11.77
CA TYR A 244 9.53 10.30 -12.70
C TYR A 244 10.79 9.42 -12.64
N ASN A 245 11.43 9.19 -13.80
CA ASN A 245 12.57 8.27 -13.94
C ASN A 245 13.68 8.52 -12.90
N GLN A 246 14.03 9.79 -12.65
CA GLN A 246 15.09 10.15 -11.72
C GLN A 246 14.78 9.78 -10.26
N TYR A 247 13.50 9.71 -9.91
CA TYR A 247 13.05 9.39 -8.56
C TYR A 247 12.85 7.90 -8.36
N ASP A 248 12.24 7.24 -9.34
CA ASP A 248 12.00 5.80 -9.33
C ASP A 248 13.29 5.00 -9.12
N ASP A 249 14.25 5.19 -10.03
CA ASP A 249 15.53 4.48 -10.01
C ASP A 249 16.35 4.82 -8.74
N LYS A 250 16.31 6.08 -8.30
CA LYS A 250 17.01 6.55 -7.10
C LYS A 250 16.41 5.96 -5.83
N LEU A 251 15.09 5.85 -5.76
CA LEU A 251 14.39 5.24 -4.64
C LEU A 251 14.71 3.74 -4.57
N ILE A 252 14.70 3.03 -5.70
CA ILE A 252 15.12 1.61 -5.76
C ILE A 252 16.57 1.45 -5.32
N ASP A 253 17.49 2.31 -5.80
CA ASP A 253 18.90 2.30 -5.37
C ASP A 253 19.02 2.45 -3.84
N LEU A 254 18.32 3.43 -3.26
CA LEU A 254 18.32 3.68 -1.82
C LEU A 254 17.71 2.52 -1.02
N ILE A 255 16.54 2.01 -1.42
CA ILE A 255 15.88 0.90 -0.71
C ILE A 255 16.76 -0.35 -0.71
N THR A 256 17.34 -0.69 -1.86
CA THR A 256 18.15 -1.91 -2.00
C THR A 256 19.48 -1.81 -1.26
N GLU A 257 20.03 -0.60 -1.07
CA GLU A 257 21.22 -0.35 -0.25
C GLU A 257 21.08 -0.95 1.16
N TYR A 258 19.88 -0.83 1.76
CA TYR A 258 19.51 -1.29 3.11
C TYR A 258 18.68 -2.58 3.13
N SER A 259 18.80 -3.42 2.09
CA SER A 259 18.08 -4.71 2.00
C SER A 259 18.34 -5.66 3.19
N ASP A 260 19.46 -5.53 3.90
CA ASP A 260 19.81 -6.36 5.07
C ASP A 260 18.96 -6.07 6.32
N ILE A 261 18.39 -4.86 6.41
CA ILE A 261 17.53 -4.43 7.51
C ILE A 261 16.06 -4.24 7.09
N THR A 262 15.77 -4.28 5.79
CA THR A 262 14.44 -4.02 5.25
C THR A 262 13.65 -5.33 5.09
N ILE A 263 12.54 -5.46 5.81
CA ILE A 263 11.62 -6.59 5.74
C ILE A 263 10.87 -6.60 4.39
N GLY A 264 10.48 -5.43 3.91
CA GLY A 264 9.74 -5.21 2.67
C GLY A 264 9.20 -3.79 2.58
N MET A 265 8.65 -3.45 1.42
CA MET A 265 7.91 -2.20 1.21
C MET A 265 6.41 -2.51 1.04
N ILE A 266 5.54 -1.71 1.65
CA ILE A 266 4.07 -1.88 1.62
C ILE A 266 3.44 -0.64 0.97
N CYS A 267 2.71 -0.86 -0.11
CA CYS A 267 2.22 0.16 -1.04
C CYS A 267 0.72 -0.01 -1.36
N GLY A 268 0.13 1.05 -1.92
CA GLY A 268 -1.25 1.09 -2.44
C GLY A 268 -1.30 1.56 -3.90
N HIS A 269 -2.14 2.57 -4.18
CA HIS A 269 -2.24 3.39 -5.39
C HIS A 269 -2.74 2.68 -6.66
N LEU A 270 -2.26 1.48 -6.98
CA LEU A 270 -2.69 0.78 -8.20
C LEU A 270 -4.04 0.08 -8.07
N HIS A 271 -4.52 -0.09 -6.84
CA HIS A 271 -5.72 -0.85 -6.49
C HIS A 271 -5.63 -2.30 -6.99
N LEU A 272 -4.42 -2.84 -7.09
CA LEU A 272 -4.12 -4.19 -7.58
C LEU A 272 -3.39 -4.98 -6.50
N ASP A 273 -3.69 -6.27 -6.43
CA ASP A 273 -2.88 -7.21 -5.67
C ASP A 273 -1.66 -7.63 -6.49
N THR A 274 -0.51 -6.99 -6.22
CA THR A 274 0.70 -7.26 -6.99
C THR A 274 1.95 -7.00 -6.16
N TYR A 275 3.12 -7.21 -6.75
CA TYR A 275 4.41 -6.98 -6.10
C TYR A 275 5.48 -6.48 -7.08
N ARG A 276 6.60 -6.01 -6.55
CA ARG A 276 7.76 -5.53 -7.32
C ARG A 276 9.04 -6.13 -6.77
N ILE A 277 9.86 -6.69 -7.65
CA ILE A 277 11.18 -7.21 -7.32
C ILE A 277 12.19 -6.06 -7.50
N MET A 278 12.41 -5.28 -6.46
CA MET A 278 13.34 -4.16 -6.49
C MET A 278 14.76 -4.67 -6.29
N GLN A 279 15.59 -4.62 -7.34
CA GLN A 279 16.97 -5.10 -7.30
C GLN A 279 17.99 -3.97 -7.43
N SER A 280 19.13 -4.12 -6.74
CA SER A 280 20.34 -3.33 -7.04
C SER A 280 20.79 -3.56 -8.48
N LYS A 281 21.56 -2.63 -9.05
CA LYS A 281 22.04 -2.73 -10.45
C LYS A 281 22.85 -4.00 -10.73
N ASP A 282 23.56 -4.52 -9.73
CA ASP A 282 24.30 -5.78 -9.80
C ASP A 282 23.47 -7.02 -9.43
N LYS A 283 22.18 -6.83 -9.13
CA LYS A 283 21.18 -7.84 -8.73
C LYS A 283 21.52 -8.64 -7.47
N LYS A 284 22.46 -8.17 -6.65
CA LYS A 284 22.87 -8.86 -5.41
C LYS A 284 22.01 -8.53 -4.21
N LYS A 285 21.36 -7.37 -4.20
CA LYS A 285 20.48 -6.90 -3.14
C LYS A 285 19.06 -6.79 -3.68
N THR A 286 18.10 -7.34 -2.96
CA THR A 286 16.69 -7.34 -3.38
C THR A 286 15.79 -6.98 -2.20
N VAL A 287 14.80 -6.14 -2.45
CA VAL A 287 13.66 -5.88 -1.54
C VAL A 287 12.38 -6.10 -2.34
N ILE A 288 11.36 -6.68 -1.71
CA ILE A 288 10.06 -6.85 -2.34
C ILE A 288 9.14 -5.70 -1.91
N GLY A 289 8.53 -5.04 -2.89
CA GLY A 289 7.42 -4.12 -2.69
C GLY A 289 6.11 -4.85 -2.88
N PHE A 290 5.24 -4.84 -1.87
CA PHE A 290 3.92 -5.46 -1.91
C PHE A 290 2.88 -4.36 -2.09
N LEU A 291 2.10 -4.48 -3.17
CA LEU A 291 0.97 -3.61 -3.46
C LEU A 291 -0.30 -4.35 -3.06
N SER A 292 -1.16 -3.69 -2.29
CA SER A 292 -2.44 -4.26 -1.87
C SER A 292 -3.55 -3.85 -2.82
N PRO A 293 -4.56 -4.71 -3.04
CA PRO A 293 -5.83 -4.26 -3.58
C PRO A 293 -6.48 -3.27 -2.60
N SER A 294 -7.45 -2.50 -3.07
CA SER A 294 -8.04 -1.39 -2.33
C SER A 294 -9.49 -1.63 -1.93
N LEU A 295 -10.06 -0.69 -1.16
CA LEU A 295 -11.51 -0.67 -0.90
C LEU A 295 -12.31 -0.11 -2.08
N ASP A 296 -11.70 0.78 -2.85
CA ASP A 296 -12.30 1.34 -4.05
C ASP A 296 -12.73 0.25 -5.03
N THR A 297 -13.88 0.45 -5.67
CA THR A 297 -14.49 -0.50 -6.60
C THR A 297 -14.21 -0.15 -8.05
N TYR A 298 -13.73 1.06 -8.30
CA TYR A 298 -13.46 1.55 -9.64
C TYR A 298 -12.41 0.69 -10.37
N LEU A 299 -12.54 0.62 -11.70
CA LEU A 299 -11.76 -0.23 -12.58
C LEU A 299 -11.96 -1.74 -12.37
N GLY A 300 -13.13 -2.12 -11.83
CA GLY A 300 -13.57 -3.50 -11.82
C GLY A 300 -12.79 -4.37 -10.85
N ILE A 301 -12.72 -3.96 -9.60
CA ILE A 301 -12.11 -4.72 -8.51
C ILE A 301 -13.09 -4.84 -7.34
N ASN A 302 -13.03 -5.95 -6.63
CA ASN A 302 -13.79 -6.09 -5.39
C ASN A 302 -13.09 -5.35 -4.24
N PRO A 303 -13.83 -4.69 -3.33
CA PRO A 303 -13.26 -4.10 -2.13
C PRO A 303 -12.49 -5.15 -1.34
N SER A 304 -11.24 -4.86 -1.01
CA SER A 304 -10.31 -5.81 -0.43
C SER A 304 -9.45 -5.19 0.65
N ILE A 305 -9.05 -6.00 1.61
CA ILE A 305 -8.09 -5.66 2.66
C ILE A 305 -7.10 -6.81 2.86
N ARG A 306 -5.93 -6.52 3.42
CA ARG A 306 -4.87 -7.50 3.58
C ARG A 306 -4.40 -7.60 5.03
N LEU A 307 -4.05 -8.82 5.45
CA LEU A 307 -3.40 -9.13 6.72
C LEU A 307 -2.05 -9.80 6.46
N TYR A 308 -0.95 -9.13 6.81
CA TYR A 308 0.39 -9.70 6.76
C TYR A 308 0.70 -10.47 8.03
N ASP A 309 1.41 -11.59 7.89
CA ASP A 309 2.07 -12.31 8.99
C ASP A 309 3.57 -12.12 8.87
N ILE A 310 4.20 -11.60 9.93
CA ILE A 310 5.64 -11.30 9.96
C ILE A 310 6.26 -12.09 11.09
N LYS A 311 7.39 -12.74 10.78
CA LYS A 311 8.15 -13.52 11.75
C LYS A 311 9.63 -13.47 11.44
N GLY A 312 10.46 -13.16 12.45
CA GLY A 312 11.92 -13.16 12.32
C GLY A 312 12.45 -12.22 11.24
N GLY A 313 11.84 -11.03 11.10
CA GLY A 313 12.25 -10.05 10.10
C GLY A 313 11.91 -10.40 8.65
N VAL A 314 10.98 -11.34 8.43
CA VAL A 314 10.52 -11.75 7.09
C VAL A 314 8.99 -11.81 7.09
N ILE A 315 8.36 -11.33 6.01
CA ILE A 315 6.93 -11.56 5.77
C ILE A 315 6.75 -13.04 5.44
N GLN A 316 6.10 -13.78 6.33
CA GLN A 316 5.84 -15.20 6.17
C GLN A 316 4.74 -15.44 5.15
N SER A 317 3.66 -14.66 5.21
CA SER A 317 2.58 -14.70 4.23
C SER A 317 1.73 -13.43 4.33
N TYR A 318 0.74 -13.32 3.45
CA TYR A 318 -0.41 -12.47 3.69
C TYR A 318 -1.70 -13.22 3.36
N VAL A 319 -2.79 -12.77 3.96
CA VAL A 319 -4.16 -13.18 3.63
C VAL A 319 -4.91 -11.97 3.12
N ASN A 320 -5.57 -12.12 1.97
CA ASN A 320 -6.53 -11.13 1.51
C ASN A 320 -7.94 -11.52 1.93
N TYR A 321 -8.73 -10.51 2.23
CA TYR A 321 -10.17 -10.61 2.39
C TYR A 321 -10.85 -9.65 1.44
N TYR A 322 -12.03 -10.02 0.95
CA TYR A 322 -12.74 -9.21 -0.03
C TYR A 322 -14.26 -9.25 0.17
N VAL A 323 -14.94 -8.28 -0.45
CA VAL A 323 -16.40 -8.22 -0.57
C VAL A 323 -16.79 -8.48 -2.02
N ASP A 324 -17.52 -9.56 -2.26
CA ASP A 324 -18.04 -9.88 -3.59
C ASP A 324 -19.21 -8.96 -3.95
N LEU A 325 -18.96 -7.98 -4.84
CA LEU A 325 -19.99 -7.01 -5.28
C LEU A 325 -21.15 -7.65 -6.06
N ASN A 326 -21.03 -8.91 -6.47
CA ASN A 326 -22.14 -9.64 -7.05
C ASN A 326 -23.21 -10.02 -6.03
N LYS A 327 -22.93 -9.88 -4.72
CA LYS A 327 -23.90 -10.09 -3.64
C LYS A 327 -24.68 -8.81 -3.32
N THR A 328 -25.69 -8.93 -2.46
CA THR A 328 -26.59 -7.82 -2.10
C THR A 328 -26.19 -7.09 -0.82
N GLU A 329 -25.44 -7.75 0.06
CA GLU A 329 -25.04 -7.23 1.36
C GLU A 329 -23.54 -7.44 1.56
N VAL A 330 -22.94 -6.55 2.35
CA VAL A 330 -21.49 -6.58 2.60
C VAL A 330 -21.15 -7.82 3.42
N GLN A 331 -20.42 -8.74 2.81
CA GLN A 331 -19.91 -9.96 3.43
C GLN A 331 -18.44 -10.14 3.11
N TRP A 332 -17.59 -9.86 4.10
CA TRP A 332 -16.16 -10.12 4.01
C TRP A 332 -15.89 -11.62 4.00
N LYS A 333 -15.13 -12.07 3.00
CA LYS A 333 -14.73 -13.46 2.83
C LYS A 333 -13.23 -13.58 2.78
N PHE A 334 -12.72 -14.70 3.25
CA PHE A 334 -11.36 -15.13 2.91
C PHE A 334 -11.23 -15.21 1.39
N ASN A 335 -10.18 -14.61 0.85
CA ASN A 335 -9.82 -14.76 -0.54
C ASN A 335 -8.79 -15.90 -0.68
N TYR A 336 -7.53 -15.62 -0.35
CA TYR A 336 -6.46 -16.60 -0.38
C TYR A 336 -5.35 -16.26 0.62
N ASN A 337 -4.48 -17.24 0.90
CA ASN A 337 -3.24 -17.08 1.63
C ASN A 337 -2.07 -17.26 0.67
N ALA A 338 -1.19 -16.26 0.54
CA ALA A 338 -0.21 -16.19 -0.53
C ALA A 338 0.76 -17.38 -0.59
N THR A 339 1.27 -17.85 0.54
CA THR A 339 2.19 -18.98 0.56
C THR A 339 1.51 -20.30 0.24
N GLN A 340 0.25 -20.48 0.65
CA GLN A 340 -0.53 -21.66 0.33
C GLN A 340 -0.91 -21.69 -1.15
N GLU A 341 -1.42 -20.57 -1.67
CA GLU A 341 -1.88 -20.43 -3.06
C GLU A 341 -0.74 -20.67 -4.06
N TYR A 342 0.40 -20.04 -3.79
CA TYR A 342 1.54 -20.09 -4.71
C TYR A 342 2.58 -21.17 -4.34
N ASN A 343 2.29 -22.02 -3.34
CA ASN A 343 3.20 -23.02 -2.83
C ASN A 343 4.61 -22.45 -2.55
N LEU A 344 4.65 -21.42 -1.71
CA LEU A 344 5.87 -20.73 -1.27
C LEU A 344 6.15 -21.03 0.20
N LYS A 345 7.42 -20.98 0.60
CA LYS A 345 7.81 -21.15 2.00
C LYS A 345 7.52 -19.90 2.84
N ASP A 346 7.78 -18.74 2.25
CA ASP A 346 7.66 -17.41 2.81
C ASP A 346 7.56 -16.41 1.65
N LEU A 347 7.45 -15.11 1.93
CA LEU A 347 7.49 -14.05 0.92
C LEU A 347 8.86 -13.35 0.88
N SER A 348 9.94 -14.08 1.17
CA SER A 348 11.31 -13.56 1.02
C SER A 348 11.63 -13.25 -0.45
N PRO A 349 12.65 -12.41 -0.71
CA PRO A 349 13.05 -12.09 -2.09
C PRO A 349 13.28 -13.32 -2.98
N ASN A 350 13.91 -14.38 -2.46
CA ASN A 350 14.16 -15.60 -3.23
C ASN A 350 12.85 -16.33 -3.60
N SER A 351 11.89 -16.39 -2.67
CA SER A 351 10.58 -17.00 -2.92
C SER A 351 9.78 -16.22 -3.97
N MET A 352 9.80 -14.89 -3.90
CA MET A 352 9.06 -14.02 -4.83
C MET A 352 9.69 -13.96 -6.24
N ILE A 353 11.02 -14.01 -6.34
CA ILE A 353 11.73 -14.18 -7.62
C ILE A 353 11.37 -15.55 -8.23
N SER A 354 11.37 -16.61 -7.43
CA SER A 354 10.99 -17.95 -7.88
C SER A 354 9.54 -18.01 -8.37
N LEU A 355 8.61 -17.29 -7.71
CA LEU A 355 7.22 -17.16 -8.20
C LEU A 355 7.18 -16.54 -9.60
N ALA A 356 7.85 -15.40 -9.83
CA ALA A 356 7.89 -14.76 -11.14
C ALA A 356 8.47 -15.70 -12.21
N GLN A 357 9.59 -16.36 -11.92
CA GLN A 357 10.24 -17.31 -12.82
C GLN A 357 9.36 -18.52 -13.18
N ARG A 358 8.59 -19.06 -12.21
CA ARG A 358 7.64 -20.13 -12.48
C ARG A 358 6.51 -19.66 -13.40
N MET A 359 6.03 -18.42 -13.21
CA MET A 359 4.98 -17.83 -14.04
C MET A 359 5.39 -17.58 -15.50
N HIS A 360 6.69 -17.54 -15.84
CA HIS A 360 7.14 -17.51 -17.25
C HIS A 360 6.83 -18.80 -18.02
N SER A 361 6.87 -19.95 -17.35
CA SER A 361 6.74 -21.26 -17.99
C SER A 361 5.43 -21.98 -17.63
N ASN A 362 4.65 -21.42 -16.72
CA ASN A 362 3.39 -21.98 -16.26
C ASN A 362 2.28 -20.93 -16.37
N ARG A 363 1.56 -20.97 -17.50
CA ARG A 363 0.45 -20.06 -17.77
C ARG A 363 -0.68 -20.18 -16.75
N THR A 364 -1.00 -21.39 -16.31
CA THR A 364 -2.06 -21.60 -15.30
C THR A 364 -1.73 -20.93 -13.97
N LEU A 365 -0.46 -20.97 -13.54
CA LEU A 365 -0.03 -20.26 -12.33
C LEU A 365 -0.16 -18.73 -12.49
N HIS A 366 0.17 -18.21 -13.67
CA HIS A 366 0.00 -16.80 -13.98
C HIS A 366 -1.48 -16.40 -14.01
N ASP A 367 -2.36 -17.20 -14.61
CA ASP A 367 -3.79 -16.89 -14.67
C ASP A 367 -4.40 -16.84 -13.25
N ILE A 368 -4.01 -17.76 -12.35
CA ILE A 368 -4.42 -17.70 -10.92
C ILE A 368 -3.93 -16.39 -10.28
N TRP A 369 -2.65 -16.06 -10.46
CA TRP A 369 -2.10 -14.81 -9.94
C TRP A 369 -2.82 -13.58 -10.51
N TYR A 370 -3.17 -13.59 -11.80
CA TYR A 370 -3.88 -12.51 -12.48
C TYR A 370 -5.31 -12.35 -11.94
N GLU A 371 -6.02 -13.44 -11.66
CA GLU A 371 -7.34 -13.38 -11.04
C GLU A 371 -7.29 -12.64 -9.70
N HIS A 372 -6.33 -13.01 -8.85
CA HIS A 372 -6.09 -12.33 -7.57
C HIS A 372 -5.64 -10.87 -7.74
N MET A 373 -4.79 -10.59 -8.74
CA MET A 373 -4.36 -9.22 -9.07
C MET A 373 -5.55 -8.29 -9.31
N ARG A 374 -6.63 -8.82 -9.91
CA ARG A 374 -7.88 -8.10 -10.19
C ARG A 374 -8.91 -8.20 -9.05
N ALA A 375 -8.49 -8.62 -7.86
CA ALA A 375 -9.35 -8.84 -6.70
C ALA A 375 -10.57 -9.74 -7.04
N ASP A 376 -10.35 -10.76 -7.88
CA ASP A 376 -11.33 -11.81 -8.17
C ASP A 376 -12.66 -11.28 -8.75
N SER A 377 -12.62 -10.18 -9.51
CA SER A 377 -13.81 -9.59 -10.16
C SER A 377 -14.24 -10.31 -11.45
N HIS A 378 -13.35 -11.15 -12.03
CA HIS A 378 -13.52 -11.87 -13.30
C HIS A 378 -13.97 -11.00 -14.50
N MET A 379 -13.79 -9.68 -14.43
CA MET A 379 -14.25 -8.75 -15.47
C MET A 379 -13.34 -8.71 -16.71
N TYR A 380 -12.13 -9.26 -16.62
CA TYR A 380 -11.09 -9.09 -17.64
C TYR A 380 -10.39 -10.42 -17.93
N GLN A 381 -9.97 -10.58 -19.17
CA GLN A 381 -9.11 -11.68 -19.62
C GLN A 381 -7.71 -11.16 -19.87
N CYS A 382 -6.71 -11.98 -19.60
CA CYS A 382 -5.32 -11.67 -19.88
C CYS A 382 -4.88 -12.45 -21.13
N ASP A 383 -4.49 -11.75 -22.20
CA ASP A 383 -3.84 -12.37 -23.36
C ASP A 383 -2.33 -12.48 -23.14
N ASP A 384 -1.58 -12.93 -24.16
CA ASP A 384 -0.12 -13.08 -24.06
C ASP A 384 0.60 -11.74 -23.88
N LYS A 385 0.04 -10.64 -24.41
CA LYS A 385 0.60 -9.31 -24.20
C LYS A 385 0.44 -8.88 -22.76
N CYS A 386 -0.75 -9.08 -22.19
CA CYS A 386 -1.01 -8.87 -20.77
C CYS A 386 -0.11 -9.74 -19.89
N TRP A 387 0.07 -11.02 -20.21
CA TRP A 387 0.95 -11.91 -19.46
C TRP A 387 2.39 -11.39 -19.40
N ASN A 388 2.95 -11.02 -20.55
CA ASN A 388 4.29 -10.47 -20.62
C ASN A 388 4.42 -9.12 -19.90
N ASN A 389 3.43 -8.23 -20.05
CA ASN A 389 3.41 -6.94 -19.36
C ASN A 389 3.39 -7.12 -17.83
N ASN A 390 2.60 -8.07 -17.33
CA ASN A 390 2.56 -8.40 -15.90
C ASN A 390 3.93 -8.84 -15.42
N LEU A 391 4.56 -9.83 -16.07
CA LEU A 391 5.89 -10.32 -15.68
C LEU A 391 6.96 -9.24 -15.74
N CYS A 392 6.96 -8.41 -16.79
CA CYS A 392 7.86 -7.27 -16.89
C CYS A 392 7.68 -6.30 -15.71
N ALA A 393 6.44 -5.95 -15.35
CA ALA A 393 6.18 -5.06 -14.22
C ALA A 393 6.69 -5.63 -12.88
N LEU A 394 6.58 -6.94 -12.68
CA LEU A 394 7.09 -7.61 -11.47
C LEU A 394 8.62 -7.57 -11.39
N GLU A 395 9.30 -7.85 -12.50
CA GLU A 395 10.76 -8.10 -12.54
C GLU A 395 11.60 -6.86 -12.87
N HIS A 396 11.01 -5.88 -13.56
CA HIS A 396 11.69 -4.69 -14.07
C HIS A 396 10.98 -3.41 -13.58
N PRO A 397 10.96 -3.16 -12.26
CA PRO A 397 10.33 -1.96 -11.71
C PRO A 397 11.15 -0.70 -11.95
N ARG A 398 12.37 -0.78 -12.48
CA ARG A 398 13.17 0.41 -12.80
C ARG A 398 12.66 1.04 -14.08
N ASN A 399 12.37 2.33 -14.03
CA ASN A 399 12.07 3.07 -15.25
C ASN A 399 13.24 3.10 -16.24
N SER A 400 14.50 2.86 -15.86
CA SER A 400 15.59 2.69 -16.85
C SER A 400 15.55 1.37 -17.61
N GLU A 401 14.74 0.39 -17.20
CA GLU A 401 14.65 -0.95 -17.80
C GLU A 401 13.46 -1.09 -18.78
N LYS A 402 13.06 0.00 -19.44
CA LYS A 402 11.86 0.08 -20.32
C LYS A 402 11.86 -0.91 -21.49
N ASP A 403 12.99 -1.52 -21.81
CA ASP A 403 13.13 -2.45 -22.93
C ASP A 403 12.27 -3.71 -22.77
N CYS A 404 11.87 -4.10 -21.55
CA CYS A 404 10.96 -5.23 -21.33
C CYS A 404 9.56 -4.99 -21.91
N TYR A 405 9.16 -3.72 -22.11
CA TYR A 405 7.78 -3.34 -22.43
C TYR A 405 7.55 -3.02 -23.90
N LYS A 406 8.56 -3.26 -24.75
CA LYS A 406 8.50 -3.04 -26.19
C LYS A 406 7.77 -4.20 -26.87
N TRP A 407 6.49 -3.99 -27.20
CA TRP A 407 5.66 -4.91 -27.99
C TRP A 407 5.11 -4.21 -29.23
#